data_AF-A0A662FPY4-F1
#
_entry.id   AF-A0A662FPY4-F1
#
_cell.length_a   1.000
_cell.length_b   1.000
_cell.length_c   1.000
_cell.angle_alpha   90.00
_cell.angle_beta   90.00
_cell.angle_gamma   90.00
#
_symmetry.space_group_name_H-M   'P 1'
#
loop_
_entity.id
_entity.type
_entity.pdbx_description
1 polymer ?
#
loop_
_entity_poly.entity_id
_entity_poly.type
_entity_poly.pdbx_seq_one_letter_code
_entity_poly.pdbx_strand_id
1 'polypeptide(L)'
;MIATTSEGYSLDRVSRHRWASISLIWNLDEKAFIELTRQLNPPNEEVVERAWRTTGGNPRTLIEIAMKYEWDIDSWLKSVMESLAP
;
A
#
# COMPACT_ATOMS: atom_id res chain seq x y z
N MET A 1 14.23 24.18 -2.38
CA MET A 1 13.37 24.29 -3.58
C MET A 1 12.47 23.08 -3.61
N ILE A 2 11.17 23.25 -3.39
CA ILE A 2 10.18 22.19 -3.54
C ILE A 2 9.73 22.24 -5.00
N ALA A 3 10.07 21.22 -5.77
CA ALA A 3 9.62 21.09 -7.15
C ALA A 3 8.23 20.44 -7.14
N THR A 4 7.17 21.25 -7.24
CA THR A 4 5.82 20.78 -7.53
C THR A 4 5.55 21.06 -8.99
N THR A 5 5.92 20.13 -9.86
CA THR A 5 5.57 20.21 -11.28
C THR A 5 4.19 19.59 -11.46
N SER A 6 3.35 20.33 -12.17
CA SER A 6 1.96 20.02 -12.48
C SER A 6 1.84 18.71 -13.30
N GLU A 7 1.74 17.56 -12.63
CA GLU A 7 1.58 16.22 -13.24
C GLU A 7 0.11 15.85 -13.54
N GLY A 8 -0.80 16.82 -13.62
CA GLY A 8 -2.22 16.53 -13.85
C GLY A 8 -2.58 16.15 -15.29
N TYR A 9 -1.80 16.60 -16.28
CA TYR A 9 -2.18 16.48 -17.70
C TYR A 9 -1.53 15.29 -18.44
N SER A 10 -0.62 14.56 -17.78
CA SER A 10 0.12 13.43 -18.37
C SER A 10 -0.39 12.06 -17.92
N LEU A 11 -1.44 12.01 -17.09
CA LEU A 11 -1.99 10.75 -16.58
C LEU A 11 -2.58 9.87 -17.71
N ASP A 12 -3.20 10.49 -18.72
CA ASP A 12 -3.85 9.77 -19.85
C ASP A 12 -2.85 9.08 -20.79
N ARG A 13 -1.66 9.68 -21.00
CA ARG A 13 -0.61 9.07 -21.83
C ARG A 13 0.18 7.98 -21.11
N VAL A 14 0.36 8.10 -19.80
CA VAL A 14 1.18 7.16 -19.01
C VAL A 14 0.38 5.91 -18.62
N SER A 15 -0.94 5.97 -18.56
CA SER A 15 -1.78 4.83 -18.15
C SER A 15 -1.75 3.64 -19.13
N ARG A 16 -1.43 3.86 -20.42
CA ARG A 16 -1.28 2.77 -21.42
C ARG A 16 0.04 2.02 -21.35
N HIS A 17 1.02 2.55 -20.62
CA HIS A 17 2.32 1.93 -20.48
C HIS A 17 2.55 1.62 -19.02
N ARG A 18 2.36 0.33 -18.72
CA ARG A 18 2.48 -0.37 -17.44
C ARG A 18 3.93 -0.33 -16.91
N TRP A 19 4.47 0.88 -16.75
CA TRP A 19 5.80 1.16 -16.24
C TRP A 19 5.81 2.33 -15.24
N ALA A 20 4.72 3.08 -15.09
CA ALA A 20 4.57 4.00 -13.98
C ALA A 20 4.14 3.25 -12.71
N SER A 21 5.14 2.98 -11.87
CA SER A 21 5.07 2.62 -10.45
C SER A 21 4.82 1.16 -10.03
N ILE A 22 4.89 0.17 -10.93
CA ILE A 22 4.68 -1.24 -10.55
C ILE A 22 5.95 -1.96 -10.05
N SER A 23 7.15 -1.37 -10.22
CA SER A 23 8.43 -2.09 -9.97
C SER A 23 9.41 -1.44 -8.98
N LEU A 24 9.10 -0.31 -8.32
CA LEU A 24 10.15 0.45 -7.62
C LEU A 24 9.94 0.77 -6.13
N ILE A 25 8.88 0.29 -5.50
CA ILE A 25 8.88 0.26 -4.03
C ILE A 25 9.26 -1.17 -3.63
N TRP A 26 10.57 -1.41 -3.52
CA TRP A 26 11.10 -2.46 -2.64
C TRP A 26 10.42 -2.34 -1.28
N ASN A 27 10.27 -3.43 -0.53
CA ASN A 27 9.69 -3.38 0.82
C ASN A 27 10.21 -2.14 1.55
N LEU A 28 9.27 -1.28 1.94
CA LEU A 28 9.59 -0.03 2.60
C LEU A 28 10.32 -0.36 3.90
N ASP A 29 11.34 0.44 4.21
CA ASP A 29 11.91 0.43 5.55
C ASP A 29 10.81 0.78 6.57
N GLU A 30 10.93 0.28 7.80
CA GLU A 30 9.91 0.40 8.83
C GLU A 30 9.40 1.84 8.99
N LYS A 31 10.30 2.82 9.00
CA LYS A 31 9.93 4.24 9.13
C LYS A 31 9.08 4.73 7.96
N ALA A 32 9.46 4.38 6.74
CA ALA A 32 8.73 4.78 5.54
C ALA A 32 7.37 4.07 5.44
N PHE A 33 7.31 2.81 5.88
CA PHE A 33 6.05 2.06 5.96
C PHE A 33 5.08 2.66 6.97
N ILE A 34 5.56 2.97 8.18
CA ILE A 34 4.73 3.59 9.23
C ILE A 34 4.23 4.96 8.78
N GLU A 35 5.08 5.76 8.13
CA GLU A 35 4.69 7.06 7.59
C GLU A 35 3.57 6.93 6.54
N LEU A 36 3.74 6.02 5.57
CA LEU A 36 2.70 5.73 4.59
C LEU A 36 1.41 5.24 5.25
N THR A 37 1.52 4.35 6.24
CA THR A 37 0.39 3.81 6.98
C THR A 37 -0.39 4.92 7.68
N ARG A 38 0.30 5.87 8.34
CA ARG A 38 -0.33 7.02 8.99
C ARG A 38 -1.05 7.93 8.02
N GLN A 39 -0.50 8.14 6.82
CA GLN A 39 -1.16 8.93 5.77
C GLN A 39 -2.45 8.29 5.26
N LEU A 40 -2.57 6.96 5.36
CA LEU A 40 -3.79 6.22 5.02
C LEU A 40 -4.87 6.27 6.13
N ASN A 41 -4.62 7.02 7.21
CA ASN A 41 -5.55 7.23 8.33
C ASN A 41 -6.03 5.90 8.98
N PRO A 42 -5.13 5.17 9.65
CA PRO A 42 -5.46 3.89 10.27
C PRO A 42 -6.37 4.11 11.50
N PRO A 43 -7.21 3.13 11.86
CA PRO A 43 -8.15 3.25 12.96
C PRO A 43 -7.47 3.34 14.33
N ASN A 44 -6.31 2.69 14.50
CA ASN A 44 -5.52 2.74 15.73
C ASN A 44 -4.06 2.38 15.44
N GLU A 45 -3.17 2.61 16.42
CA GLU A 45 -1.74 2.34 16.28
C GLU A 45 -1.42 0.83 16.28
N GLU A 46 -2.24 0.02 16.95
CA GLU A 46 -2.10 -1.45 16.97
C GLU A 46 -2.23 -2.06 15.56
N VAL A 47 -3.14 -1.52 14.73
CA VAL A 47 -3.33 -1.90 13.34
C VAL A 47 -2.13 -1.52 12.49
N VAL A 48 -1.43 -0.42 12.80
CA VAL A 48 -0.21 -0.03 12.09
C VAL A 48 0.90 -1.06 12.33
N GLU A 49 1.13 -1.43 13.59
CA GLU A 49 2.12 -2.45 13.93
C GLU A 49 1.75 -3.81 13.34
N ARG A 50 0.46 -4.19 13.43
CA ARG A 50 -0.03 -5.45 12.85
C ARG A 50 0.16 -5.47 11.33
N ALA A 51 -0.19 -4.39 10.64
CA ALA A 51 -0.01 -4.28 9.19
C ALA A 51 1.47 -4.39 8.80
N TRP A 52 2.39 -3.77 9.55
CA TRP A 52 3.83 -3.91 9.31
C TRP A 52 4.30 -5.36 9.47
N ARG A 53 3.95 -6.02 10.58
CA ARG A 53 4.32 -7.42 10.85
C ARG A 53 3.74 -8.39 9.81
N THR A 54 2.52 -8.14 9.33
CA THR A 54 1.85 -9.00 8.36
C THR A 54 2.33 -8.78 6.93
N THR A 55 2.57 -7.53 6.52
CA THR A 55 2.93 -7.20 5.13
C THR A 55 4.44 -7.15 4.87
N GLY A 56 5.27 -7.12 5.93
CA GLY A 56 6.73 -7.12 5.82
C GLY A 56 7.29 -5.92 5.05
N GLY A 57 6.55 -4.80 5.06
CA GLY A 57 6.92 -3.59 4.33
C GLY A 57 6.40 -3.50 2.91
N ASN A 58 5.52 -4.41 2.47
CA ASN A 58 4.94 -4.33 1.14
C ASN A 58 3.87 -3.22 1.06
N PRO A 59 4.14 -2.09 0.38
CA PRO A 59 3.19 -0.97 0.29
C PRO A 59 1.95 -1.31 -0.52
N ARG A 60 2.06 -2.24 -1.49
CA ARG A 60 0.92 -2.67 -2.30
C ARG A 60 -0.10 -3.35 -1.40
N THR A 61 0.37 -4.29 -0.59
CA THR A 61 -0.48 -5.02 0.36
C THR A 61 -1.12 -4.07 1.37
N LEU A 62 -0.34 -3.13 1.90
CA LEU A 62 -0.85 -2.09 2.81
C LEU A 62 -2.00 -1.29 2.18
N ILE A 63 -1.82 -0.82 0.95
CA ILE A 63 -2.87 -0.07 0.22
C ILE A 63 -4.10 -0.95 0.00
N GLU A 64 -3.93 -2.24 -0.32
CA GLU A 64 -5.06 -3.16 -0.47
C GLU A 64 -5.83 -3.36 0.84
N ILE A 65 -5.14 -3.53 1.96
CA ILE A 65 -5.75 -3.65 3.30
C ILE A 65 -6.52 -2.37 3.65
N ALA A 66 -5.92 -1.20 3.46
CA ALA A 66 -6.54 0.08 3.79
C ALA A 66 -7.75 0.39 2.91
N MET A 67 -7.67 0.15 1.60
CA MET A 67 -8.71 0.56 0.65
C MET A 67 -9.83 -0.47 0.44
N LYS A 68 -9.53 -1.78 0.52
CA LYS A 68 -10.50 -2.84 0.22
C LYS A 68 -11.03 -3.55 1.45
N TYR A 69 -10.23 -3.62 2.51
CA TYR A 69 -10.56 -4.35 3.72
C TYR A 69 -10.77 -3.43 4.92
N GLU A 70 -10.74 -2.10 4.74
CA GLU A 70 -10.97 -1.12 5.80
C GLU A 70 -10.12 -1.39 7.05
N TRP A 71 -8.87 -1.82 6.84
CA TRP A 71 -7.94 -2.23 7.90
C TRP A 71 -8.23 -3.55 8.62
N ASP A 72 -9.18 -4.34 8.14
CA ASP A 72 -9.42 -5.71 8.58
C ASP A 72 -8.39 -6.68 7.98
N ILE A 73 -7.29 -6.84 8.71
CA ILE A 73 -6.16 -7.71 8.33
C ILE A 73 -6.57 -9.19 8.35
N ASP A 74 -7.49 -9.59 9.23
CA ASP A 74 -7.96 -10.97 9.36
C ASP A 74 -8.80 -11.36 8.13
N SER A 75 -9.71 -10.48 7.68
CA SER A 75 -10.49 -10.66 6.45
C SER A 75 -9.59 -10.68 5.21
N TRP A 76 -8.57 -9.83 5.15
CA TRP A 76 -7.56 -9.87 4.08
C TRP A 76 -6.80 -11.20 4.07
N LEU A 77 -6.32 -11.65 5.23
CA LEU A 77 -5.56 -12.90 5.36
C LEU A 77 -6.40 -14.10 4.90
N LYS A 78 -7.67 -14.14 5.31
CA LYS A 78 -8.61 -15.18 4.87
C LYS A 78 -8.75 -15.18 3.35
N SER A 79 -8.93 -14.02 2.72
CA SER A 79 -9.04 -13.92 1.25
C SER A 79 -7.78 -14.43 0.53
N VAL A 80 -6.60 -14.11 1.07
CA VAL A 80 -5.33 -14.61 0.53
C VAL A 80 -5.21 -16.12 0.69
N MET A 81 -5.58 -16.66 1.86
CA MET A 81 -5.59 -18.10 2.10
C MET A 81 -6.56 -18.84 1.18
N GLU A 82 -7.77 -18.30 0.96
CA GLU A 82 -8.75 -18.85 0.03
C GLU A 82 -8.25 -18.80 -1.42
N SER A 83 -7.49 -17.76 -1.80
CA SER A 83 -6.89 -17.64 -3.13
C SER A 83 -5.70 -18.58 -3.35
N LEU A 84 -5.06 -19.03 -2.26
CA LEU A 84 -3.94 -19.98 -2.28
C LEU A 84 -4.38 -21.44 -2.10
N ALA A 85 -5.64 -21.68 -1.74
CA ALA A 85 -6.21 -23.02 -1.67
C ALA A 85 -6.38 -23.58 -3.10
N PRO A 86 -5.86 -24.78 -3.40
CA PRO A 86 -5.91 -25.39 -4.73
C PRO A 86 -7.32 -25.86 -5.14
#